data_AF-A0A859IDH0-F1
#
_entry.id   AF-A0A859IDH0-F1
#
_cell.length_a   1.000
_cell.length_b   1.000
_cell.length_c   1.000
_cell.angle_alpha   90.00
_cell.angle_beta   90.00
_cell.angle_gamma   90.00
#
_symmetry.space_group_name_H-M   'P 1'
#
loop_
_entity.id
_entity.type
_entity.pdbx_description
1 polymer ?
#
loop_
_entity_poly.entity_id
_entity_poly.type
_entity_poly.pdbx_seq_one_letter_code
_entity_poly.pdbx_strand_id
1 'polypeptide(L)'
;MKNKKDLISEIATRARSFDHWATGYHLPNPDPILKKMGKDIAVYRELLSDGQVRSGVRRRKAAIKGLEWRITTTNNEKVDEQLYQVFNRLPLNNIITEMLNASLFGYQVSEVIWAERDGLIVPAEIIGKKPEWFVFDEDNQLRFRTKEHWIDGELLPEHKFLLTTQEATQDNPYGLGDLSLCFWAATFKKGGFKYWLEFTEKYGSPWLIGKHPRTTSEPEKDRLADSLEAMIGTAIAVIPDDASVDIVESAGKGASSDSYEKFLAFCKGEINIALLGQNQTTEQESNRASATAGLEVLESIRADDQAMIEATFNQLLQWICHYNFNVEQLPTFEFFEQESINTEQVERDEKLHRMGVRFTKQYFMREYGFEDGDIELQAVSSTVNFAEHHHHETEMDRTVSQMGELSQHSLNANIAQVRARLDTAESLEEAQQILDDILPQLDFSEYAQLFAEGLTTATLRGRYEVKQEAKR
;
A
#
# COMPACT_ATOMS: atom_id res chain seq x y z
N MET A 1 18.84 37.10 -41.61
CA MET A 1 18.18 36.71 -40.34
C MET A 1 17.78 35.26 -40.48
N LYS A 2 18.36 34.35 -39.68
CA LYS A 2 17.83 32.98 -39.57
C LYS A 2 16.34 33.08 -39.22
N ASN A 3 15.52 32.28 -39.87
CA ASN A 3 14.06 32.40 -39.85
C ASN A 3 13.58 32.17 -38.41
N LYS A 4 13.25 33.24 -37.67
CA LYS A 4 12.82 33.15 -36.26
C LYS A 4 11.62 32.21 -36.08
N LYS A 5 10.85 31.98 -37.15
CA LYS A 5 9.78 30.97 -37.20
C LYS A 5 10.28 29.56 -36.86
N ASP A 6 11.49 29.20 -37.30
CA ASP A 6 12.07 27.87 -37.05
C ASP A 6 12.37 27.63 -35.56
N LEU A 7 12.50 28.70 -34.76
CA LEU A 7 12.67 28.60 -33.30
C LEU A 7 11.34 28.49 -32.54
N ILE A 8 10.21 28.77 -33.21
CA ILE A 8 8.87 28.84 -32.60
C ILE A 8 8.04 27.62 -33.02
N SER A 9 8.20 27.15 -34.25
CA SER A 9 7.49 25.98 -34.76
C SER A 9 8.29 24.70 -34.53
N GLU A 10 7.62 23.65 -34.08
CA GLU A 10 8.20 22.30 -34.10
C GLU A 10 8.46 21.85 -35.54
N ILE A 11 9.69 21.41 -35.82
CA ILE A 11 10.11 21.01 -37.17
C ILE A 11 10.03 19.49 -37.34
N ALA A 12 10.33 18.72 -36.28
CA ALA A 12 10.43 17.27 -36.29
C ALA A 12 9.16 16.62 -35.71
N THR A 13 8.06 16.71 -36.45
CA THR A 13 6.78 16.07 -36.10
C THR A 13 6.62 14.72 -36.83
N ARG A 14 5.78 13.80 -36.32
CA ARG A 14 5.50 12.53 -37.01
C ARG A 14 4.82 12.73 -38.36
N ALA A 15 3.90 13.68 -38.45
CA ALA A 15 3.27 14.07 -39.71
C ALA A 15 4.29 14.50 -40.81
N ARG A 16 5.50 14.91 -40.41
CA ARG A 16 6.58 15.31 -41.32
C ARG A 16 7.70 14.27 -41.44
N SER A 17 7.70 13.21 -40.64
CA SER A 17 8.74 12.18 -40.60
C SER A 17 8.30 10.90 -41.32
N PHE A 18 9.26 10.06 -41.72
CA PHE A 18 8.95 8.76 -42.30
C PHE A 18 8.73 7.75 -41.16
N ASP A 19 7.50 7.65 -40.65
CA ASP A 19 7.10 6.71 -39.59
C ASP A 19 6.15 5.64 -40.15
N HIS A 20 6.55 4.37 -40.06
CA HIS A 20 5.74 3.24 -40.53
C HIS A 20 4.47 3.03 -39.68
N TRP A 21 4.48 3.51 -38.43
CA TRP A 21 3.35 3.46 -37.50
C TRP A 21 2.26 4.48 -37.83
N ALA A 22 2.58 5.51 -38.63
CA ALA A 22 1.66 6.55 -39.11
C ALA A 22 0.91 6.18 -40.39
N THR A 23 0.92 4.90 -40.79
CA THR A 23 0.14 4.45 -41.98
C THR A 23 -1.37 4.34 -41.71
N GLY A 24 -1.79 4.40 -40.44
CA GLY A 24 -3.17 4.64 -40.04
C GLY A 24 -3.32 6.03 -39.44
N TYR A 25 -4.46 6.68 -39.67
CA TYR A 25 -4.80 8.04 -39.19
C TYR A 25 -4.85 8.20 -37.66
N HIS A 26 -4.55 7.15 -36.89
CA HIS A 26 -4.46 7.17 -35.43
C HIS A 26 -3.28 6.34 -34.94
N LEU A 27 -2.66 6.76 -33.83
CA LEU A 27 -1.51 6.07 -33.24
C LEU A 27 -2.00 4.92 -32.34
N PRO A 28 -1.69 3.64 -32.63
CA PRO A 28 -1.97 2.57 -31.68
C PRO A 28 -1.07 2.68 -30.44
N ASN A 29 -1.63 2.32 -29.28
CA ASN A 29 -0.88 2.29 -28.01
C ASN A 29 0.37 1.39 -28.16
N PRO A 30 1.58 1.90 -27.86
CA PRO A 30 2.81 1.20 -28.13
C PRO A 30 3.15 0.07 -27.15
N ASP A 31 2.36 -0.10 -26.07
CA ASP A 31 2.57 -1.09 -25.01
C ASP A 31 2.81 -2.51 -25.57
N PRO A 32 3.92 -3.17 -25.20
CA PRO A 32 4.31 -4.46 -25.76
C PRO A 32 3.37 -5.61 -25.36
N ILE A 33 2.76 -5.56 -24.17
CA ILE A 33 1.82 -6.59 -23.69
C ILE A 33 0.52 -6.47 -24.48
N LEU A 34 -0.03 -5.26 -24.60
CA LEU A 34 -1.25 -5.01 -25.36
C LEU A 34 -1.08 -5.42 -26.83
N LYS A 35 0.05 -5.05 -27.45
CA LYS A 35 0.42 -5.46 -28.81
C LYS A 35 0.47 -6.97 -28.97
N LYS A 36 1.18 -7.67 -28.08
CA LYS A 36 1.36 -9.13 -28.16
C LYS A 36 0.04 -9.88 -27.99
N MET A 37 -0.88 -9.34 -27.19
CA MET A 37 -2.19 -9.94 -26.95
C MET A 37 -3.25 -9.55 -27.98
N GLY A 38 -3.03 -8.48 -28.76
CA GLY A 38 -4.07 -7.91 -29.63
C GLY A 38 -5.27 -7.41 -28.82
N LYS A 39 -5.06 -6.93 -27.59
CA LYS A 39 -6.10 -6.45 -26.69
C LYS A 39 -5.90 -4.98 -26.36
N ASP A 40 -6.97 -4.35 -25.90
CA ASP A 40 -6.92 -2.98 -25.39
C ASP A 40 -6.56 -2.95 -23.89
N ILE A 41 -6.45 -1.73 -23.38
CA ILE A 41 -6.09 -1.44 -22.00
C ILE A 41 -7.09 -1.98 -20.96
N ALA A 42 -8.29 -2.40 -21.37
CA ALA A 42 -9.27 -2.97 -20.46
C ALA A 42 -8.75 -4.26 -19.79
N VAL A 43 -7.77 -4.95 -20.40
CA VAL A 43 -7.14 -6.13 -19.80
C VAL A 43 -6.47 -5.80 -18.46
N TYR A 44 -5.93 -4.59 -18.30
CA TYR A 44 -5.32 -4.15 -17.05
C TYR A 44 -6.36 -3.88 -15.95
N ARG A 45 -7.60 -3.55 -16.33
CA ARG A 45 -8.69 -3.39 -15.37
C ARG A 45 -9.04 -4.72 -14.69
N GLU A 46 -8.87 -5.86 -15.37
CA GLU A 46 -9.02 -7.19 -14.75
C GLU A 46 -7.99 -7.40 -13.63
N LEU A 47 -6.76 -6.88 -13.76
CA LEU A 47 -5.72 -7.01 -12.74
C LEU A 47 -6.11 -6.34 -11.42
N LEU A 48 -6.99 -5.34 -11.43
CA LEU A 48 -7.50 -4.70 -10.22
C LEU A 48 -8.41 -5.61 -9.37
N SER A 49 -8.81 -6.77 -9.90
CA SER A 49 -9.48 -7.82 -9.12
C SER A 49 -8.50 -8.65 -8.27
N ASP A 50 -7.20 -8.60 -8.58
CA ASP A 50 -6.18 -9.27 -7.79
C ASP A 50 -5.92 -8.52 -6.47
N GLY A 51 -5.98 -9.25 -5.35
CA GLY A 51 -5.83 -8.65 -4.02
C GLY A 51 -4.47 -7.97 -3.77
N GLN A 52 -3.38 -8.49 -4.35
CA GLN A 52 -2.05 -7.89 -4.19
C GLN A 52 -1.94 -6.60 -4.99
N VAL A 53 -2.36 -6.64 -6.26
CA VAL A 53 -2.40 -5.45 -7.14
C VAL A 53 -3.29 -4.38 -6.52
N ARG A 54 -4.52 -4.75 -6.12
CA ARG A 54 -5.48 -3.81 -5.52
C ARG A 54 -4.97 -3.19 -4.23
N SER A 55 -4.23 -3.95 -3.41
CA SER A 55 -3.61 -3.43 -2.18
C SER A 55 -2.54 -2.38 -2.47
N GLY A 56 -1.64 -2.64 -3.43
CA GLY A 56 -0.63 -1.66 -3.86
C GLY A 56 -1.27 -0.38 -4.42
N VAL A 57 -2.23 -0.53 -5.33
CA VAL A 57 -2.98 0.61 -5.91
C VAL A 57 -3.68 1.44 -4.84
N ARG A 58 -4.36 0.80 -3.87
CA ARG A 58 -5.04 1.52 -2.79
C ARG A 58 -4.07 2.32 -1.93
N ARG A 59 -2.90 1.77 -1.62
CA ARG A 59 -1.86 2.46 -0.85
C ARG A 59 -1.28 3.65 -1.58
N ARG A 60 -0.89 3.46 -2.85
CA ARG A 60 -0.36 4.55 -3.68
C ARG A 60 -1.36 5.69 -3.82
N LYS A 61 -2.64 5.38 -4.07
CA LYS A 61 -3.71 6.40 -4.08
C LYS A 61 -3.94 7.06 -2.72
N ALA A 62 -3.82 6.31 -1.62
CA ALA A 62 -3.96 6.88 -0.28
C ALA A 62 -2.81 7.83 0.07
N ALA A 63 -1.59 7.52 -0.39
CA ALA A 63 -0.40 8.35 -0.14
C ALA A 63 -0.55 9.78 -0.68
N ILE A 64 -1.17 9.95 -1.85
CA ILE A 64 -1.47 11.28 -2.42
C ILE A 64 -2.66 11.93 -1.74
N LYS A 65 -3.71 11.16 -1.48
CA LYS A 65 -4.95 11.71 -0.91
C LYS A 65 -4.86 12.03 0.59
N GLY A 66 -3.78 11.60 1.24
CA GLY A 66 -3.42 12.00 2.59
C GLY A 66 -2.64 13.31 2.67
N LEU A 67 -2.24 13.89 1.54
CA LEU A 67 -1.60 15.20 1.48
C LEU A 67 -2.65 16.31 1.55
N GLU A 68 -2.26 17.41 2.18
CA GLU A 68 -3.01 18.67 2.11
C GLU A 68 -2.69 19.38 0.79
N TRP A 69 -3.53 20.33 0.40
CA TRP A 69 -3.32 21.10 -0.82
C TRP A 69 -3.50 22.60 -0.59
N ARG A 70 -2.79 23.38 -1.40
CA ARG A 70 -2.92 24.84 -1.44
C ARG A 70 -2.85 25.33 -2.88
N ILE A 71 -3.28 26.58 -3.08
CA ILE A 71 -3.10 27.31 -4.33
C ILE A 71 -2.15 28.47 -4.03
N THR A 72 -1.10 28.63 -4.83
CA THR A 72 -0.16 29.73 -4.67
C THR A 72 -0.81 31.07 -5.02
N THR A 73 -0.30 32.15 -4.43
CA THR A 73 -0.90 33.48 -4.58
C THR A 73 -0.77 34.03 -5.99
N THR A 74 -1.81 34.72 -6.44
CA THR A 74 -1.82 35.55 -7.65
C THR A 74 -1.33 36.98 -7.39
N ASN A 75 -0.89 37.28 -6.17
CA ASN A 75 -0.70 38.63 -5.60
C ASN A 75 -1.99 39.46 -5.51
N ASN A 76 -3.15 38.79 -5.51
CA ASN A 76 -4.45 39.42 -5.31
C ASN A 76 -5.30 38.55 -4.37
N GLU A 77 -5.36 38.93 -3.10
CA GLU A 77 -6.02 38.17 -2.03
C GLU A 77 -7.48 37.82 -2.36
N LYS A 78 -8.21 38.71 -3.05
CA LYS A 78 -9.60 38.45 -3.42
C LYS A 78 -9.71 37.34 -4.48
N VAL A 79 -8.81 37.34 -5.46
CA VAL A 79 -8.77 36.29 -6.50
C VAL A 79 -8.33 34.98 -5.87
N ASP A 80 -7.35 35.01 -4.98
CA ASP A 80 -6.85 33.83 -4.27
C ASP A 80 -7.95 33.17 -3.43
N GLU A 81 -8.73 33.96 -2.69
CA GLU A 81 -9.90 33.47 -1.95
C GLU A 81 -10.95 32.84 -2.89
N GLN A 82 -11.24 33.49 -4.03
CA GLN A 82 -12.20 32.96 -5.01
C GLN A 82 -11.72 31.62 -5.61
N LEU A 83 -10.45 31.50 -5.98
CA LEU A 83 -9.87 30.27 -6.52
C LEU A 83 -9.89 29.13 -5.50
N TYR A 84 -9.54 29.43 -4.24
CA TYR A 84 -9.65 28.46 -3.15
C TYR A 84 -11.09 27.96 -2.99
N GLN A 85 -12.08 28.87 -3.01
CA GLN A 85 -13.50 28.49 -2.92
C GLN A 85 -13.99 27.69 -4.14
N VAL A 86 -13.40 27.86 -5.31
CA VAL A 86 -13.71 27.02 -6.48
C VAL A 86 -13.23 25.59 -6.25
N PHE A 87 -11.97 25.41 -5.85
CA PHE A 87 -11.41 24.08 -5.59
C PHE A 87 -12.03 23.38 -4.39
N ASN A 88 -12.30 24.12 -3.31
CA ASN A 88 -12.90 23.59 -2.08
C ASN A 88 -14.33 23.04 -2.29
N ARG A 89 -15.04 23.51 -3.33
CA ARG A 89 -16.37 22.98 -3.70
C ARG A 89 -16.31 21.71 -4.54
N LEU A 90 -15.18 21.42 -5.16
CA LEU A 90 -15.02 20.22 -5.99
C LEU A 90 -14.77 19.00 -5.09
N PRO A 91 -15.25 17.80 -5.46
CA PRO A 91 -14.93 16.57 -4.75
C PRO A 91 -13.51 16.11 -5.10
N LEU A 92 -12.49 16.87 -4.68
CA LEU A 92 -11.10 16.68 -5.08
C LEU A 92 -10.60 15.26 -4.81
N ASN A 93 -10.96 14.65 -3.67
CA ASN A 93 -10.56 13.27 -3.37
C ASN A 93 -11.01 12.26 -4.45
N ASN A 94 -12.22 12.42 -4.99
CA ASN A 94 -12.74 11.57 -6.06
C ASN A 94 -12.05 11.88 -7.39
N ILE A 95 -11.89 13.16 -7.71
CA ILE A 95 -11.23 13.62 -8.94
C ILE A 95 -9.77 13.14 -8.99
N ILE A 96 -9.03 13.31 -7.90
CA ILE A 96 -7.65 12.82 -7.74
C ILE A 96 -7.64 11.29 -7.85
N THR A 97 -8.59 10.58 -7.24
CA THR A 97 -8.69 9.12 -7.35
C THR A 97 -8.85 8.68 -8.82
N GLU A 98 -9.61 9.41 -9.61
CA GLU A 98 -9.77 9.15 -11.04
C GLU A 98 -8.51 9.52 -11.81
N MET A 99 -7.94 10.71 -11.63
CA MET A 99 -6.72 11.15 -12.29
C MET A 99 -5.52 10.22 -12.03
N LEU A 100 -5.38 9.68 -10.82
CA LEU A 100 -4.38 8.66 -10.46
C LEU A 100 -4.59 7.30 -11.16
N ASN A 101 -5.61 7.14 -12.00
CA ASN A 101 -5.65 6.04 -12.95
C ASN A 101 -4.61 6.21 -14.06
N ALA A 102 -4.15 7.45 -14.32
CA ALA A 102 -3.09 7.71 -15.29
C ALA A 102 -1.82 6.96 -14.95
N SER A 103 -1.45 6.80 -13.67
CA SER A 103 -0.28 6.00 -13.32
C SER A 103 -0.45 4.51 -13.58
N LEU A 104 -1.69 4.03 -13.49
CA LEU A 104 -2.01 2.62 -13.69
C LEU A 104 -2.10 2.25 -15.17
N PHE A 105 -2.60 3.17 -15.99
CA PHE A 105 -2.97 2.94 -17.38
C PHE A 105 -2.16 3.79 -18.38
N GLY A 106 -1.21 4.58 -17.91
CA GLY A 106 -0.44 5.55 -18.71
C GLY A 106 -1.13 6.90 -18.86
N TYR A 107 -2.46 6.93 -18.95
CA TYR A 107 -3.23 8.17 -19.05
C TYR A 107 -4.65 8.07 -18.50
N GLN A 108 -5.21 9.23 -18.13
CA GLN A 108 -6.60 9.40 -17.73
C GLN A 108 -7.13 10.70 -18.34
N VAL A 109 -8.32 10.62 -18.93
CA VAL A 109 -9.03 11.78 -19.49
C VAL A 109 -10.15 12.20 -18.53
N SER A 110 -10.26 13.49 -18.24
CA SER A 110 -11.29 14.04 -17.35
C SER A 110 -12.04 15.18 -18.04
N GLU A 111 -13.35 15.04 -18.22
CA GLU A 111 -14.18 16.09 -18.82
C GLU A 111 -14.55 17.14 -17.76
N VAL A 112 -14.35 18.41 -18.10
CA VAL A 112 -14.75 19.56 -17.28
C VAL A 112 -16.15 20.02 -17.71
N ILE A 113 -17.09 20.03 -16.78
CA ILE A 113 -18.43 20.59 -16.97
C ILE A 113 -18.42 21.99 -16.38
N TRP A 114 -18.40 23.01 -17.24
CA TRP A 114 -18.39 24.41 -16.83
C TRP A 114 -19.79 24.92 -16.47
N ALA A 115 -19.87 25.81 -15.50
CA ALA A 115 -21.08 26.56 -15.17
C ALA A 115 -20.73 27.99 -14.72
N GLU A 116 -21.69 28.88 -14.84
CA GLU A 116 -21.59 30.21 -14.24
C GLU A 116 -22.06 30.14 -12.78
N ARG A 117 -21.20 30.55 -11.83
CA ARG A 117 -21.50 30.61 -10.39
C ARG A 117 -20.87 31.86 -9.79
N ASP A 118 -21.63 32.61 -9.01
CA ASP A 118 -21.18 33.85 -8.37
C ASP A 118 -20.56 34.87 -9.37
N GLY A 119 -21.03 34.86 -10.63
CA GLY A 119 -20.51 35.70 -11.72
C GLY A 119 -19.18 35.22 -12.33
N LEU A 120 -18.74 33.99 -12.02
CA LEU A 120 -17.53 33.36 -12.55
C LEU A 120 -17.88 32.11 -13.37
N ILE A 121 -17.15 31.86 -14.46
CA ILE A 121 -17.18 30.62 -15.24
C ILE A 121 -16.23 29.62 -14.59
N VAL A 122 -16.77 28.63 -13.89
CA VAL A 122 -16.00 27.71 -13.05
C VAL A 122 -16.38 26.25 -13.32
N PRO A 123 -15.49 25.28 -13.06
CA PRO A 123 -15.84 23.87 -13.13
C PRO A 123 -16.93 23.54 -12.11
N ALA A 124 -18.08 23.07 -12.58
CA ALA A 124 -19.14 22.52 -11.75
C ALA A 124 -18.89 21.05 -11.42
N GLU A 125 -18.42 20.28 -12.39
CA GLU A 125 -18.06 18.87 -12.25
C GLU A 125 -16.82 18.56 -13.09
N ILE A 126 -16.03 17.59 -12.62
CA ILE A 126 -14.91 17.01 -13.37
C ILE A 126 -15.12 15.50 -13.34
N ILE A 127 -15.31 14.91 -14.52
CA ILE A 127 -15.74 13.51 -14.67
C ILE A 127 -14.69 12.74 -15.44
N GLY A 128 -14.05 11.77 -14.79
CA GLY A 128 -13.16 10.80 -15.42
C GLY A 128 -13.90 9.99 -16.49
N LYS A 129 -13.35 9.98 -17.69
CA LYS A 129 -13.89 9.21 -18.82
C LYS A 129 -13.10 7.95 -19.04
N LYS A 130 -13.75 6.98 -19.69
CA LYS A 130 -13.13 5.72 -20.06
C LYS A 130 -12.00 6.02 -21.07
N PRO A 131 -10.73 5.69 -20.78
CA PRO A 131 -9.61 5.98 -21.70
C PRO A 131 -9.83 5.40 -23.10
N GLU A 132 -10.44 4.21 -23.20
CA GLU A 132 -10.72 3.51 -24.46
C GLU A 132 -11.62 4.28 -25.44
N TRP A 133 -12.29 5.34 -24.99
CA TRP A 133 -13.05 6.24 -25.84
C TRP A 133 -12.19 7.24 -26.60
N PHE A 134 -10.90 7.32 -26.29
CA PHE A 134 -9.99 8.29 -26.85
C PHE A 134 -8.84 7.63 -27.58
N VAL A 135 -8.26 8.38 -28.51
CA VAL A 135 -7.13 7.98 -29.33
C VAL A 135 -6.28 9.22 -29.63
N PHE A 136 -5.01 9.03 -29.95
CA PHE A 136 -4.14 10.12 -30.41
C PHE A 136 -3.97 10.07 -31.93
N ASP A 137 -3.96 11.23 -32.58
CA ASP A 137 -3.55 11.34 -33.99
C ASP A 137 -2.04 11.50 -34.15
N GLU A 138 -1.60 11.67 -35.40
CA GLU A 138 -0.19 11.82 -35.79
C GLU A 138 0.49 13.05 -35.16
N ASP A 139 -0.27 14.05 -34.73
CA ASP A 139 0.23 15.25 -34.06
C ASP A 139 0.16 15.12 -32.52
N ASN A 140 -0.05 13.90 -32.01
CA ASN A 140 -0.24 13.60 -30.58
C ASN A 140 -1.42 14.36 -29.95
N GLN A 141 -2.44 14.74 -30.74
CA GLN A 141 -3.64 15.37 -30.21
C GLN A 141 -4.65 14.31 -29.77
N LEU A 142 -5.23 14.52 -28.58
CA LEU A 142 -6.27 13.63 -28.05
C LEU A 142 -7.57 13.83 -28.83
N ARG A 143 -8.20 12.73 -29.23
CA ARG A 143 -9.43 12.70 -30.03
C ARG A 143 -10.45 11.77 -29.41
N PHE A 144 -11.73 12.11 -29.50
CA PHE A 144 -12.84 11.29 -28.99
C PHE A 144 -13.42 10.42 -30.11
N ARG A 145 -13.49 9.11 -29.89
CA ARG A 145 -14.08 8.13 -30.81
C ARG A 145 -15.59 8.13 -30.66
N THR A 146 -16.27 8.87 -31.51
CA THR A 146 -17.74 8.84 -31.63
C THR A 146 -18.21 7.62 -32.43
N LYS A 147 -19.53 7.40 -32.51
CA LYS A 147 -20.08 6.32 -33.35
C LYS A 147 -19.85 6.60 -34.83
N GLU A 148 -19.88 7.88 -35.20
CA GLU A 148 -19.66 8.40 -36.55
C GLU A 148 -18.16 8.40 -36.91
N HIS A 149 -17.29 8.78 -35.97
CA HIS A 149 -15.83 8.85 -36.14
C HIS A 149 -15.11 7.82 -35.27
N TRP A 150 -15.51 6.55 -35.40
CA TRP A 150 -15.01 5.49 -34.52
C TRP A 150 -13.56 5.08 -34.78
N ILE A 151 -12.95 5.38 -35.93
CA ILE A 151 -11.54 5.05 -36.21
C ILE A 151 -10.64 6.17 -35.70
N ASP A 152 -10.77 7.36 -36.26
CA ASP A 152 -9.80 8.46 -36.07
C ASP A 152 -10.22 9.44 -34.97
N GLY A 153 -11.48 9.38 -34.54
CA GLY A 153 -12.05 10.31 -33.57
C GLY A 153 -12.17 11.76 -34.07
N GLU A 154 -12.91 12.55 -33.31
CA GLU A 154 -13.03 13.99 -33.50
C GLU A 154 -12.15 14.76 -32.51
N LEU A 155 -11.67 15.93 -32.94
CA LEU A 155 -10.87 16.81 -32.10
C LEU A 155 -11.70 17.36 -30.94
N LEU A 156 -11.10 17.40 -29.76
CA LEU A 156 -11.78 17.87 -28.56
C LEU A 156 -11.92 19.40 -28.54
N PRO A 157 -13.02 19.95 -28.00
CA PRO A 157 -13.14 21.38 -27.78
C PRO A 157 -12.05 21.89 -26.81
N GLU A 158 -11.60 23.13 -27.02
CA GLU A 158 -10.66 23.79 -26.12
C GLU A 158 -11.22 23.89 -24.69
N HIS A 159 -10.33 23.72 -23.71
CA HIS A 159 -10.62 23.83 -22.27
C HIS A 159 -11.74 22.90 -21.76
N LYS A 160 -12.03 21.80 -22.47
CA LYS A 160 -13.11 20.88 -22.13
C LYS A 160 -12.63 19.58 -21.48
N PHE A 161 -11.44 19.11 -21.80
CA PHE A 161 -10.89 17.83 -21.31
C PHE A 161 -9.49 18.02 -20.76
N LEU A 162 -9.29 17.67 -19.50
CA LEU A 162 -7.99 17.52 -18.88
C LEU A 162 -7.42 16.14 -19.25
N LEU A 163 -6.14 16.11 -19.61
CA LEU A 163 -5.40 14.89 -19.91
C LEU A 163 -4.27 14.75 -18.89
N THR A 164 -4.39 13.75 -18.02
CA THR A 164 -3.35 13.36 -17.07
C THR A 164 -2.56 12.19 -17.65
N THR A 165 -1.24 12.26 -17.67
CA THR A 165 -0.37 11.23 -18.26
C THR A 165 0.81 10.90 -17.37
N GLN A 166 1.12 9.62 -17.23
CA GLN A 166 2.37 9.14 -16.64
C GLN A 166 3.40 8.94 -17.75
N GLU A 167 4.51 9.67 -17.67
CA GLU A 167 5.67 9.51 -18.56
C GLU A 167 5.31 9.49 -20.07
N ALA A 168 4.35 10.33 -20.48
CA ALA A 168 4.05 10.48 -21.89
C ALA A 168 5.23 11.12 -22.62
N THR A 169 5.51 10.59 -23.80
CA THR A 169 6.58 11.07 -24.68
C THR A 169 6.03 11.36 -26.06
N GLN A 170 6.82 12.01 -26.92
CA GLN A 170 6.47 12.16 -28.33
C GLN A 170 6.21 10.79 -29.00
N ASP A 171 6.96 9.77 -28.59
CA ASP A 171 6.87 8.40 -29.10
C ASP A 171 5.68 7.61 -28.52
N ASN A 172 5.22 7.99 -27.34
CA ASN A 172 4.09 7.38 -26.66
C ASN A 172 3.22 8.42 -25.95
N PRO A 173 2.24 9.03 -26.64
CA PRO A 173 1.35 10.01 -26.03
C PRO A 173 0.38 9.38 -25.01
N TYR A 174 0.21 8.04 -25.04
CA TYR A 174 -0.62 7.32 -24.07
C TYR A 174 0.04 7.18 -22.69
N GLY A 175 1.33 7.49 -22.57
CA GLY A 175 2.08 7.27 -21.33
C GLY A 175 2.35 5.80 -21.03
N LEU A 176 3.01 5.56 -19.90
CA LEU A 176 3.37 4.23 -19.40
C LEU A 176 2.51 3.88 -18.19
N GLY A 177 1.77 2.77 -18.28
CA GLY A 177 0.92 2.30 -17.19
C GLY A 177 1.58 1.19 -16.38
N ASP A 178 1.65 1.36 -15.06
CA ASP A 178 2.34 0.41 -14.17
C ASP A 178 1.66 -0.96 -14.09
N LEU A 179 0.36 -1.04 -14.45
CA LEU A 179 -0.32 -2.34 -14.53
C LEU A 179 0.23 -3.23 -15.64
N SER A 180 0.90 -2.66 -16.66
CA SER A 180 1.64 -3.44 -17.66
C SER A 180 2.78 -4.24 -17.02
N LEU A 181 3.48 -3.64 -16.05
CA LEU A 181 4.59 -4.26 -15.32
C LEU A 181 4.09 -5.38 -14.41
N CYS A 182 2.90 -5.21 -13.81
CA CYS A 182 2.27 -6.23 -12.96
C CYS A 182 1.65 -7.41 -13.74
N PHE A 183 1.44 -7.27 -15.05
CA PHE A 183 0.59 -8.18 -15.82
C PHE A 183 1.01 -9.64 -15.71
N TRP A 184 2.29 -9.94 -15.95
CA TRP A 184 2.79 -11.31 -15.94
C TRP A 184 2.82 -11.90 -14.53
N ALA A 185 3.30 -11.15 -13.55
CA ALA A 185 3.34 -11.60 -12.16
C ALA A 185 1.94 -11.92 -11.62
N ALA A 186 0.95 -11.07 -11.90
CA ALA A 186 -0.44 -11.30 -11.52
C ALA A 186 -1.05 -12.51 -12.26
N THR A 187 -0.79 -12.63 -13.57
CA THR A 187 -1.27 -13.76 -14.39
C THR A 187 -0.70 -15.09 -13.91
N PHE A 188 0.61 -15.14 -13.67
CA PHE A 188 1.29 -16.33 -13.18
C PHE A 188 0.92 -16.68 -11.75
N LYS A 189 0.68 -15.68 -10.88
CA LYS A 189 0.17 -15.91 -9.53
C LYS A 189 -1.22 -16.55 -9.56
N LYS A 190 -2.14 -16.03 -10.39
CA LYS A 190 -3.49 -16.59 -10.56
C LYS A 190 -3.44 -18.05 -11.05
N GLY A 191 -2.55 -18.35 -12.00
CA GLY A 191 -2.29 -19.74 -12.43
C GLY A 191 -1.65 -20.58 -11.33
N GLY A 192 -0.70 -20.02 -10.58
CA GLY A 192 -0.01 -20.66 -9.46
C GLY A 192 -0.97 -21.09 -8.35
N PHE A 193 -1.98 -20.28 -8.02
CA PHE A 193 -3.01 -20.68 -7.06
C PHE A 193 -3.80 -21.91 -7.48
N LYS A 194 -4.15 -22.01 -8.77
CA LYS A 194 -4.84 -23.19 -9.30
C LYS A 194 -3.97 -24.45 -9.11
N TYR A 195 -2.71 -24.39 -9.52
CA TYR A 195 -1.79 -25.53 -9.37
C TYR A 195 -1.49 -25.85 -7.91
N TRP A 196 -1.41 -24.83 -7.06
CA TRP A 196 -1.25 -25.02 -5.62
C TRP A 196 -2.43 -25.77 -5.02
N LEU A 197 -3.66 -25.38 -5.38
CA LEU A 197 -4.86 -26.08 -4.92
C LEU A 197 -4.87 -27.54 -5.40
N GLU A 198 -4.65 -27.77 -6.70
CA GLU A 198 -4.57 -29.12 -7.27
C GLU A 198 -3.47 -29.97 -6.60
N PHE A 199 -2.33 -29.37 -6.27
CA PHE A 199 -1.25 -30.02 -5.53
C PHE A 199 -1.70 -30.36 -4.10
N THR A 200 -2.28 -29.41 -3.37
CA THR A 200 -2.76 -29.65 -2.01
C THR A 200 -3.84 -30.72 -1.95
N GLU A 201 -4.74 -30.78 -2.93
CA GLU A 201 -5.76 -31.84 -3.04
C GLU A 201 -5.10 -33.20 -3.31
N LYS A 202 -4.22 -33.28 -4.31
CA LYS A 202 -3.61 -34.54 -4.74
C LYS A 202 -2.64 -35.14 -3.73
N TYR A 203 -1.92 -34.29 -3.00
CA TYR A 203 -0.84 -34.71 -2.09
C TYR A 203 -1.18 -34.52 -0.60
N GLY A 204 -2.26 -33.79 -0.29
CA GLY A 204 -2.78 -33.63 1.08
C GLY A 204 -3.49 -34.86 1.62
N SER A 205 -3.93 -35.78 0.76
CA SER A 205 -4.43 -37.11 1.17
C SER A 205 -3.43 -38.22 0.82
N PRO A 206 -3.22 -39.21 1.71
CA PRO A 206 -2.45 -40.40 1.38
C PRO A 206 -3.16 -41.23 0.31
N TRP A 207 -2.39 -41.89 -0.56
CA TRP A 207 -2.95 -42.93 -1.43
C TRP A 207 -3.08 -44.21 -0.62
N LEU A 208 -4.31 -44.72 -0.52
CA LEU A 208 -4.62 -45.96 0.17
C LEU A 208 -4.77 -47.08 -0.86
N ILE A 209 -3.91 -48.09 -0.79
CA ILE A 209 -3.95 -49.23 -1.69
C ILE A 209 -4.30 -50.48 -0.88
N GLY A 210 -5.55 -50.95 -1.03
CA GLY A 210 -5.98 -52.24 -0.50
C GLY A 210 -5.54 -53.38 -1.41
N LYS A 211 -4.75 -54.32 -0.88
CA LYS A 211 -4.34 -55.54 -1.57
C LYS A 211 -5.22 -56.70 -1.11
N HIS A 212 -5.75 -57.45 -2.06
CA HIS A 212 -6.55 -58.66 -1.80
C HIS A 212 -6.09 -59.82 -2.71
N PRO A 213 -6.30 -61.09 -2.31
CA PRO A 213 -6.02 -62.24 -3.16
C PRO A 213 -6.80 -62.23 -4.48
N ARG A 214 -6.28 -62.88 -5.53
CA ARG A 214 -6.99 -62.97 -6.83
C ARG A 214 -8.32 -63.72 -6.76
N THR A 215 -8.54 -64.48 -5.70
CA THR A 215 -9.73 -65.30 -5.45
C THR A 215 -10.86 -64.54 -4.74
N THR A 216 -10.66 -63.31 -4.31
CA THR A 216 -11.66 -62.49 -3.60
C THR A 216 -12.86 -62.18 -4.50
N SER A 217 -14.06 -62.31 -3.94
CA SER A 217 -15.31 -62.06 -4.66
C SER A 217 -15.57 -60.55 -4.86
N GLU A 218 -16.30 -60.15 -5.91
CA GLU A 218 -16.63 -58.73 -6.15
C GLU A 218 -17.30 -58.04 -4.94
N PRO A 219 -18.28 -58.65 -4.24
CA PRO A 219 -18.90 -58.01 -3.07
C PRO A 219 -17.93 -57.76 -1.91
N GLU A 220 -16.86 -58.55 -1.79
CA GLU A 220 -15.83 -58.33 -0.77
C GLU A 220 -14.85 -57.23 -1.17
N LYS A 221 -14.59 -57.06 -2.48
CA LYS A 221 -13.80 -55.93 -2.98
C LYS A 221 -14.52 -54.60 -2.76
N ASP A 222 -15.83 -54.57 -3.00
CA ASP A 222 -16.64 -53.38 -2.76
C ASP A 222 -16.63 -52.99 -1.27
N ARG A 223 -16.82 -53.95 -0.36
CA ARG A 223 -16.71 -53.69 1.09
C ARG A 223 -15.35 -53.18 1.52
N LEU A 224 -14.28 -53.69 0.91
CA LEU A 224 -12.91 -53.22 1.17
C LEU A 224 -12.75 -51.78 0.66
N ALA A 225 -13.27 -51.45 -0.52
CA ALA A 225 -13.25 -50.09 -1.05
C ALA A 225 -14.04 -49.12 -0.15
N ASP A 226 -15.25 -49.49 0.28
CA ASP A 226 -16.07 -48.71 1.21
C ASP A 226 -15.35 -48.47 2.55
N SER A 227 -14.64 -49.50 3.04
CA SER A 227 -13.85 -49.41 4.28
C SER A 227 -12.65 -48.48 4.14
N LEU A 228 -11.98 -48.48 2.98
CA LEU A 228 -10.87 -47.57 2.68
C LEU A 228 -11.37 -46.12 2.52
N GLU A 229 -12.54 -45.91 1.91
CA GLU A 229 -13.17 -44.59 1.81
C GLU A 229 -13.56 -44.05 3.20
N ALA A 230 -14.17 -44.89 4.05
CA ALA A 230 -14.47 -44.55 5.44
C ALA A 230 -13.21 -44.21 6.26
N MET A 231 -12.05 -44.79 5.92
CA MET A 231 -10.78 -44.53 6.58
C MET A 231 -10.27 -43.10 6.30
N ILE A 232 -10.58 -42.49 5.15
CA ILE A 232 -10.16 -41.12 4.81
C ILE A 232 -10.65 -40.10 5.85
N GLY A 233 -11.79 -40.35 6.50
CA GLY A 233 -12.36 -39.49 7.55
C GLY A 233 -12.15 -39.94 9.00
N THR A 234 -11.94 -41.25 9.24
CA THR A 234 -11.95 -41.83 10.61
C THR A 234 -10.60 -42.39 11.07
N ALA A 235 -9.65 -42.58 10.14
CA ALA A 235 -8.33 -43.17 10.38
C ALA A 235 -8.34 -44.57 11.05
N ILE A 236 -9.45 -45.31 10.95
CA ILE A 236 -9.61 -46.66 11.49
C ILE A 236 -9.98 -47.61 10.35
N ALA A 237 -9.26 -48.72 10.20
CA ALA A 237 -9.60 -49.79 9.27
C ALA A 237 -9.53 -51.16 9.95
N VAL A 238 -10.48 -52.03 9.61
CA VAL A 238 -10.52 -53.44 10.01
C VAL A 238 -10.37 -54.27 8.75
N ILE A 239 -9.25 -54.98 8.62
CA ILE A 239 -8.95 -55.82 7.46
C ILE A 239 -8.69 -57.28 7.89
N PRO A 240 -8.98 -58.27 7.03
CA PRO A 240 -8.58 -59.66 7.25
C PRO A 240 -7.06 -59.83 7.44
N ASP A 241 -6.63 -60.91 8.09
CA ASP A 241 -5.21 -61.17 8.38
C ASP A 241 -4.36 -61.49 7.13
N ASP A 242 -5.00 -61.87 6.03
CA ASP A 242 -4.39 -62.12 4.72
C ASP A 242 -4.47 -60.93 3.76
N ALA A 243 -5.09 -59.82 4.19
CA ALA A 243 -5.16 -58.56 3.44
C ALA A 243 -4.14 -57.55 3.97
N SER A 244 -3.68 -56.64 3.10
CA SER A 244 -2.80 -55.55 3.52
C SER A 244 -3.23 -54.21 2.92
N VAL A 245 -3.04 -53.14 3.69
CA VAL A 245 -3.24 -51.77 3.24
C VAL A 245 -1.88 -51.09 3.24
N ASP A 246 -1.45 -50.64 2.06
CA ASP A 246 -0.24 -49.85 1.94
C ASP A 246 -0.61 -48.38 1.77
N ILE A 247 0.02 -47.54 2.58
CA ILE A 247 0.00 -46.09 2.39
C ILE A 247 1.14 -45.76 1.44
N VAL A 248 0.79 -45.31 0.23
CA VAL A 248 1.78 -44.83 -0.73
C VAL A 248 1.92 -43.33 -0.58
N GLU A 249 3.06 -42.93 -0.04
CA GLU A 249 3.45 -41.53 -0.02
C GLU A 249 4.24 -41.17 -1.28
N SER A 250 3.83 -40.11 -1.95
CA SER A 250 4.64 -39.51 -3.00
C SER A 250 5.94 -38.98 -2.39
N ALA A 251 7.10 -39.44 -2.85
CA ALA A 251 8.39 -38.90 -2.42
C ALA A 251 8.49 -37.39 -2.79
N GLY A 252 8.97 -36.55 -1.87
CA GLY A 252 9.28 -35.13 -2.14
C GLY A 252 8.13 -34.11 -1.98
N LYS A 253 7.06 -34.43 -1.22
CA LYS A 253 5.93 -33.51 -0.95
C LYS A 253 6.37 -32.15 -0.38
N GLY A 254 7.29 -32.14 0.60
CA GLY A 254 7.79 -30.91 1.23
C GLY A 254 8.53 -29.98 0.26
N ALA A 255 9.49 -30.51 -0.51
CA ALA A 255 10.25 -29.71 -1.48
C ALA A 255 9.36 -29.10 -2.59
N SER A 256 8.29 -29.81 -2.97
CA SER A 256 7.32 -29.32 -3.96
C SER A 256 6.44 -28.22 -3.36
N SER A 257 5.97 -28.42 -2.11
CA SER A 257 5.24 -27.42 -1.30
C SER A 257 5.98 -26.07 -1.27
N ASP A 258 7.24 -26.11 -0.82
CA ASP A 258 8.06 -24.92 -0.62
C ASP A 258 8.34 -24.18 -1.94
N SER A 259 8.43 -24.93 -3.05
CA SER A 259 8.70 -24.35 -4.37
C SER A 259 7.55 -23.47 -4.87
N TYR A 260 6.30 -23.90 -4.66
CA TYR A 260 5.14 -23.09 -5.04
C TYR A 260 4.95 -21.89 -4.12
N GLU A 261 5.17 -22.05 -2.81
CA GLU A 261 5.11 -20.92 -1.89
C GLU A 261 6.13 -19.84 -2.27
N LYS A 262 7.38 -20.23 -2.54
CA LYS A 262 8.44 -19.32 -3.02
C LYS A 262 8.06 -18.66 -4.35
N PHE A 263 7.46 -19.40 -5.27
CA PHE A 263 6.98 -18.85 -6.54
C PHE A 263 5.86 -17.81 -6.34
N LEU A 264 4.90 -18.09 -5.46
CA LEU A 264 3.83 -17.15 -5.12
C LEU A 264 4.39 -15.91 -4.41
N ALA A 265 5.35 -16.08 -3.50
CA ALA A 265 6.05 -14.99 -2.84
C ALA A 265 6.82 -14.11 -3.84
N PHE A 266 7.54 -14.73 -4.79
CA PHE A 266 8.21 -14.04 -5.89
C PHE A 266 7.22 -13.20 -6.70
N CYS A 267 6.09 -13.77 -7.13
CA CYS A 267 5.08 -13.03 -7.89
C CYS A 267 4.48 -11.86 -7.08
N LYS A 268 4.25 -12.03 -5.77
CA LYS A 268 3.80 -10.93 -4.90
C LYS A 268 4.85 -9.84 -4.78
N GLY A 269 6.12 -10.22 -4.69
CA GLY A 269 7.26 -9.30 -4.65
C GLY A 269 7.37 -8.45 -5.90
N GLU A 270 7.31 -9.07 -7.09
CA GLU A 270 7.32 -8.34 -8.37
C GLU A 270 6.19 -7.31 -8.47
N ILE A 271 4.97 -7.67 -8.02
CA ILE A 271 3.82 -6.74 -8.00
C ILE A 271 4.09 -5.56 -7.04
N ASN A 272 4.65 -5.82 -5.86
CA ASN A 272 4.95 -4.77 -4.90
C ASN A 272 6.05 -3.84 -5.40
N ILE A 273 7.12 -4.39 -5.95
CA ILE A 273 8.22 -3.60 -6.52
C ILE A 273 7.71 -2.74 -7.66
N ALA A 274 6.87 -3.28 -8.55
CA ALA A 274 6.32 -2.53 -9.67
C ALA A 274 5.41 -1.36 -9.23
N LEU A 275 4.62 -1.52 -8.15
CA LEU A 275 3.66 -0.49 -7.72
C LEU A 275 4.19 0.46 -6.66
N LEU A 276 5.07 -0.02 -5.79
CA LEU A 276 5.52 0.67 -4.57
C LEU A 276 7.03 0.87 -4.53
N GLY A 277 7.78 0.33 -5.51
CA GLY A 277 9.25 0.43 -5.57
C GLY A 277 9.99 -0.50 -4.61
N GLN A 278 9.28 -1.23 -3.74
CA GLN A 278 9.86 -2.07 -2.70
C GLN A 278 9.07 -3.35 -2.48
N ASN A 279 9.74 -4.41 -1.99
CA ASN A 279 9.06 -5.61 -1.51
C ASN A 279 9.10 -5.71 0.02
N GLN A 280 7.99 -5.37 0.66
CA GLN A 280 7.89 -5.31 2.12
C GLN A 280 8.22 -6.62 2.83
N THR A 281 7.88 -7.78 2.26
CA THR A 281 8.19 -9.07 2.89
C THR A 281 9.69 -9.34 2.92
N THR A 282 10.44 -8.87 1.93
CA THR A 282 11.89 -9.00 1.88
C THR A 282 12.56 -8.00 2.82
N GLU A 283 11.97 -6.81 2.98
CA GLU A 283 12.54 -5.78 3.86
C GLU A 283 12.26 -6.01 5.36
N GLN A 284 11.14 -6.64 5.72
CA GLN A 284 10.85 -6.99 7.11
C GLN A 284 11.89 -7.95 7.71
N GLU A 285 12.54 -8.76 6.88
CA GLU A 285 13.64 -9.67 7.25
C GLU A 285 15.03 -9.00 7.15
N SER A 286 15.09 -7.73 6.73
CA SER A 286 16.34 -7.03 6.39
C SER A 286 16.79 -6.01 7.44
N ASN A 287 18.05 -5.61 7.37
CA ASN A 287 18.64 -4.62 8.28
C ASN A 287 18.05 -3.21 8.03
N ARG A 288 18.04 -2.36 9.07
CA ARG A 288 17.45 -1.00 9.06
C ARG A 288 17.77 -0.16 7.81
N ALA A 289 18.98 -0.26 7.25
CA ALA A 289 19.40 0.48 6.07
C ALA A 289 18.60 0.13 4.79
N SER A 290 18.18 -1.14 4.64
CA SER A 290 17.39 -1.57 3.47
C SER A 290 15.95 -1.06 3.55
N ALA A 291 15.36 -1.05 4.75
CA ALA A 291 14.03 -0.49 4.97
C ALA A 291 13.98 1.03 4.71
N THR A 292 15.03 1.77 5.07
CA THR A 292 15.13 3.20 4.76
C THR A 292 15.19 3.45 3.25
N ALA A 293 16.00 2.68 2.52
CA ALA A 293 16.09 2.80 1.05
C ALA A 293 14.75 2.50 0.36
N GLY A 294 14.00 1.50 0.84
CA GLY A 294 12.66 1.19 0.31
C GLY A 294 11.65 2.32 0.52
N LEU A 295 11.74 3.04 1.65
CA LEU A 295 10.91 4.21 1.92
C LEU A 295 11.25 5.38 0.99
N GLU A 296 12.54 5.67 0.76
CA GLU A 296 12.97 6.74 -0.16
C GLU A 296 12.44 6.53 -1.59
N VAL A 297 12.44 5.28 -2.08
CA VAL A 297 11.89 4.95 -3.40
C VAL A 297 10.37 5.15 -3.43
N LEU A 298 9.66 4.72 -2.38
CA LEU A 298 8.22 4.92 -2.27
C LEU A 298 7.85 6.42 -2.24
N GLU A 299 8.61 7.23 -1.51
CA GLU A 299 8.46 8.68 -1.47
C GLU A 299 8.72 9.32 -2.84
N SER A 300 9.71 8.82 -3.59
CA SER A 300 10.00 9.29 -4.95
C SER A 300 8.83 8.99 -5.90
N ILE A 301 8.29 7.78 -5.87
CA ILE A 301 7.09 7.41 -6.66
C ILE A 301 5.88 8.28 -6.27
N ARG A 302 5.72 8.57 -4.98
CA ARG A 302 4.67 9.47 -4.50
C ARG A 302 4.87 10.89 -5.03
N ALA A 303 6.11 11.39 -5.07
CA ALA A 303 6.42 12.72 -5.59
C ALA A 303 6.11 12.82 -7.10
N ASP A 304 6.40 11.78 -7.87
CA ASP A 304 6.07 11.73 -9.31
C ASP A 304 4.54 11.73 -9.53
N ASP A 305 3.80 10.92 -8.76
CA ASP A 305 2.34 10.93 -8.77
C ASP A 305 1.79 12.32 -8.39
N GLN A 306 2.35 12.98 -7.37
CA GLN A 306 2.01 14.34 -6.97
C GLN A 306 2.18 15.32 -8.13
N ALA A 307 3.37 15.35 -8.74
CA ALA A 307 3.69 16.26 -9.83
C ALA A 307 2.75 16.09 -11.03
N MET A 308 2.37 14.84 -11.36
CA MET A 308 1.42 14.54 -12.43
C MET A 308 0.02 15.14 -12.17
N ILE A 309 -0.45 15.06 -10.92
CA ILE A 309 -1.76 15.61 -10.54
C ILE A 309 -1.71 17.14 -10.45
N GLU A 310 -0.65 17.70 -9.86
CA GLU A 310 -0.43 19.15 -9.79
C GLU A 310 -0.40 19.77 -11.19
N ALA A 311 0.34 19.17 -12.13
CA ALA A 311 0.39 19.64 -13.52
C ALA A 311 -1.01 19.69 -14.16
N THR A 312 -1.84 18.68 -13.90
CA THR A 312 -3.22 18.65 -14.40
C THR A 312 -4.08 19.75 -13.77
N PHE A 313 -3.99 19.97 -12.46
CA PHE A 313 -4.74 21.05 -11.80
C PHE A 313 -4.21 22.44 -12.16
N ASN A 314 -2.91 22.59 -12.41
CA ASN A 314 -2.31 23.82 -12.92
C ASN A 314 -2.90 24.20 -14.29
N GLN A 315 -3.11 23.22 -15.17
CA GLN A 315 -3.80 23.43 -16.44
C GLN A 315 -5.25 23.92 -16.21
N LEU A 316 -5.97 23.33 -15.26
CA LEU A 316 -7.33 23.77 -14.90
C LEU A 316 -7.34 25.20 -14.33
N LEU A 317 -6.40 25.53 -13.44
CA LEU A 317 -6.25 26.89 -12.89
C LEU A 317 -6.00 27.90 -14.00
N GLN A 318 -5.14 27.59 -14.97
CA GLN A 318 -4.92 28.45 -16.13
C GLN A 318 -6.21 28.73 -16.91
N TRP A 319 -7.05 27.71 -17.12
CA TRP A 319 -8.35 27.89 -17.78
C TRP A 319 -9.31 28.75 -16.96
N ILE A 320 -9.40 28.51 -15.65
CA ILE A 320 -10.23 29.32 -14.76
C ILE A 320 -9.77 30.78 -14.77
N CYS A 321 -8.47 31.03 -14.65
CA CYS A 321 -7.91 32.37 -14.74
C CYS A 321 -8.22 33.01 -16.11
N HIS A 322 -7.99 32.30 -17.20
CA HIS A 322 -8.26 32.79 -18.56
C HIS A 322 -9.70 33.32 -18.74
N TYR A 323 -10.70 32.64 -18.17
CA TYR A 323 -12.09 33.06 -18.32
C TYR A 323 -12.54 34.15 -17.36
N ASN A 324 -11.90 34.31 -16.20
CA ASN A 324 -12.46 35.09 -15.10
C ASN A 324 -11.58 36.25 -14.64
N PHE A 325 -10.27 36.13 -14.76
CA PHE A 325 -9.33 36.98 -14.06
C PHE A 325 -8.20 37.43 -14.98
N ASN A 326 -7.73 38.67 -14.77
CA ASN A 326 -6.47 39.12 -15.34
C ASN A 326 -5.45 39.24 -14.21
N VAL A 327 -4.68 38.16 -14.00
CA VAL A 327 -3.70 38.04 -12.93
C VAL A 327 -2.30 38.35 -13.46
N GLU A 328 -1.46 38.95 -12.61
CA GLU A 328 -0.05 39.20 -12.94
C GLU A 328 0.77 37.91 -12.88
N GLN A 329 0.48 37.06 -11.89
CA GLN A 329 1.10 35.76 -11.70
C GLN A 329 0.03 34.67 -11.78
N LEU A 330 0.26 33.66 -12.61
CA LEU A 330 -0.60 32.48 -12.66
C LEU A 330 -0.39 31.64 -11.40
N PRO A 331 -1.49 31.25 -10.71
CA PRO A 331 -1.41 30.42 -9.53
C PRO A 331 -1.13 28.96 -9.90
N THR A 332 -0.56 28.23 -8.95
CA THR A 332 -0.27 26.79 -9.03
C THR A 332 -0.92 26.05 -7.87
N PHE A 333 -1.39 24.85 -8.14
CA PHE A 333 -1.84 23.87 -7.18
C PHE A 333 -0.63 23.10 -6.65
N GLU A 334 -0.51 23.02 -5.32
CA GLU A 334 0.59 22.32 -4.65
C GLU A 334 0.03 21.39 -3.57
N PHE A 335 0.47 20.15 -3.58
CA PHE A 335 0.34 19.26 -2.44
C PHE A 335 1.46 19.50 -1.44
N PHE A 336 1.14 19.39 -0.16
CA PHE A 336 2.13 19.48 0.91
C PHE A 336 1.74 18.55 2.05
N GLU A 337 2.75 18.10 2.79
CA GLU A 337 2.51 17.44 4.07
C GLU A 337 2.24 18.51 5.12
N GLN A 338 1.17 18.32 5.90
CA GLN A 338 1.01 19.10 7.11
C GLN A 338 2.20 18.76 8.02
N GLU A 339 2.97 19.76 8.44
CA GLU A 339 4.09 19.55 9.36
C GLU A 339 3.58 18.81 10.60
N SER A 340 3.88 17.51 10.68
CA SER A 340 3.76 16.79 11.93
C SER A 340 4.79 17.39 12.88
N ILE A 341 4.42 17.61 14.15
CA ILE A 341 5.39 17.97 15.18
C ILE A 341 6.53 16.94 15.08
N ASN A 342 7.71 17.40 14.64
CA ASN A 342 8.84 16.53 14.37
C ASN A 342 9.38 16.03 15.71
N THR A 343 8.85 14.90 16.18
CA THR A 343 9.21 14.29 17.45
C THR A 343 10.70 13.96 17.50
N GLU A 344 11.33 13.63 16.36
CA GLU A 344 12.77 13.39 16.29
C GLU A 344 13.59 14.67 16.52
N GLN A 345 13.11 15.81 16.01
CA GLN A 345 13.71 17.12 16.24
C GLN A 345 13.56 17.55 17.70
N VAL A 346 12.39 17.32 18.29
CA VAL A 346 12.16 17.53 19.73
C VAL A 346 13.11 16.66 20.56
N GLU A 347 13.22 15.36 20.24
CA GLU A 347 14.13 14.45 20.93
C GLU A 347 15.61 14.83 20.76
N ARG A 348 16.02 15.27 19.58
CA ARG A 348 17.38 15.75 19.30
C ARG A 348 17.68 16.96 20.17
N ASP A 349 16.79 17.94 20.18
CA ASP A 349 16.98 19.18 20.92
C ASP A 349 16.94 18.91 22.43
N GLU A 350 16.12 17.97 22.90
CA GLU A 350 16.15 17.50 24.28
C GLU A 350 17.52 16.87 24.63
N LYS A 351 18.07 16.00 23.78
CA LYS A 351 19.39 15.38 23.99
C LYS A 351 20.50 16.44 24.02
N LEU A 352 20.49 17.38 23.08
CA LEU A 352 21.44 18.50 23.04
C LEU A 352 21.31 19.40 24.26
N HIS A 353 20.10 19.67 24.72
CA HIS A 353 19.86 20.44 25.93
C HIS A 353 20.39 19.73 27.18
N ARG A 354 20.19 18.40 27.29
CA ARG A 354 20.77 17.55 28.35
C ARG A 354 22.30 17.55 28.31
N MET A 355 22.91 17.66 27.12
CA MET A 355 24.36 17.84 26.95
C MET A 355 24.87 19.24 27.30
N GLY A 356 23.98 20.17 27.66
CA GLY A 356 24.33 21.53 28.09
C GLY A 356 24.11 22.62 27.04
N VAL A 357 23.58 22.29 25.86
CA VAL A 357 23.22 23.30 24.86
C VAL A 357 22.04 24.14 25.37
N ARG A 358 22.10 25.46 25.18
CA ARG A 358 21.03 26.39 25.53
C ARG A 358 20.46 27.00 24.26
N PHE A 359 19.25 26.61 23.92
CA PHE A 359 18.52 27.15 22.77
C PHE A 359 17.88 28.49 23.12
N THR A 360 17.81 29.38 22.13
CA THR A 360 17.17 30.69 22.26
C THR A 360 15.72 30.63 21.80
N LYS A 361 14.90 31.62 22.19
CA LYS A 361 13.53 31.75 21.68
C LYS A 361 13.51 31.83 20.14
N GLN A 362 14.44 32.59 19.57
CA GLN A 362 14.61 32.72 18.12
C GLN A 362 14.94 31.39 17.43
N TYR A 363 15.63 30.46 18.10
CA TYR A 363 15.88 29.14 17.55
C TYR A 363 14.55 28.38 17.40
N PHE A 364 13.74 28.30 18.46
CA PHE A 364 12.46 27.60 18.41
C PHE A 364 11.48 28.24 17.42
N MET A 365 11.43 29.57 17.33
CA MET A 365 10.60 30.26 16.34
C MET A 365 10.99 29.92 14.90
N ARG A 366 12.28 29.86 14.59
CA ARG A 366 12.76 29.52 13.25
C ARG A 366 12.58 28.03 12.93
N GLU A 367 12.89 27.18 13.89
CA GLU A 367 13.09 25.75 13.68
C GLU A 367 11.79 24.94 13.85
N TYR A 368 10.84 25.44 14.64
CA TYR A 368 9.52 24.86 14.89
C TYR A 368 8.36 25.73 14.39
N GLY A 369 8.65 26.84 13.72
CA GLY A 369 7.63 27.68 13.08
C GLY A 369 6.75 28.51 14.02
N PHE A 370 7.14 28.71 15.29
CA PHE A 370 6.36 29.53 16.23
C PHE A 370 6.39 31.03 15.89
N GLU A 371 5.24 31.69 16.00
CA GLU A 371 5.06 33.13 15.83
C GLU A 371 5.44 33.94 17.09
N ASP A 372 5.55 35.26 16.93
CA ASP A 372 5.88 36.19 18.01
C ASP A 372 4.73 36.27 19.04
N GLY A 373 4.85 35.48 20.11
CA GLY A 373 3.85 35.42 21.19
C GLY A 373 3.52 33.98 21.62
N ASP A 374 3.83 33.00 20.77
CA ASP A 374 3.48 31.59 20.98
C ASP A 374 4.26 30.93 22.13
N ILE A 375 5.47 31.41 22.40
CA ILE A 375 6.36 30.83 23.42
C ILE A 375 6.98 31.90 24.33
N GLU A 376 7.04 31.57 25.61
CA GLU A 376 7.81 32.30 26.63
C GLU A 376 8.89 31.38 27.22
N LEU A 377 10.13 31.86 27.28
CA LEU A 377 11.21 31.12 27.93
C LEU A 377 11.11 31.28 29.44
N GLN A 378 10.69 30.23 30.12
CA GLN A 378 10.73 30.21 31.57
C GLN A 378 12.17 30.02 32.05
N ALA A 379 12.68 30.93 32.88
CA ALA A 379 13.97 30.75 33.53
C ALA A 379 13.86 29.55 34.48
N VAL A 380 14.59 28.47 34.19
CA VAL A 380 14.59 27.28 35.04
C VAL A 380 15.27 27.66 36.36
N SER A 381 14.46 27.92 37.40
CA SER A 381 14.94 27.87 38.77
C SER A 381 15.34 26.42 39.03
N SER A 382 16.62 26.19 39.33
CA SER A 382 17.13 24.86 39.66
C SER A 382 16.68 24.47 41.06
N THR A 383 15.40 24.14 41.22
CA THR A 383 14.96 23.21 42.25
C THR A 383 15.11 21.81 41.68
N VAL A 384 16.16 21.11 42.12
CA VAL A 384 16.33 19.68 41.85
C VAL A 384 15.22 18.95 42.62
N ASN A 385 14.06 18.80 41.98
CA ASN A 385 13.09 17.78 42.35
C ASN A 385 13.33 16.59 41.42
N PHE A 386 13.76 15.48 42.00
CA PHE A 386 13.65 14.17 41.36
C PHE A 386 12.17 13.91 41.10
N ALA A 387 11.72 14.15 39.88
CA ALA A 387 10.41 13.73 39.40
C ALA A 387 10.60 12.41 38.65
N GLU A 388 9.98 11.36 39.16
CA GLU A 388 9.80 10.09 38.45
C GLU A 388 9.14 10.34 37.08
N HIS A 389 9.58 9.58 36.08
CA HIS A 389 8.98 9.56 34.74
C HIS A 389 7.49 9.23 34.86
N HIS A 390 6.63 10.20 34.52
CA HIS A 390 5.26 9.90 34.14
C HIS A 390 5.31 9.16 32.79
N HIS A 391 5.06 7.85 32.84
CA HIS A 391 4.84 7.05 31.65
C HIS A 391 3.61 7.57 30.92
N HIS A 392 3.78 7.99 29.66
CA HIS A 392 2.67 8.13 28.72
C HIS A 392 2.09 6.73 28.48
N GLU A 393 0.86 6.50 28.96
CA GLU A 393 0.11 5.28 28.69
C GLU A 393 -0.09 5.10 27.18
N THR A 394 0.37 3.97 26.67
CA THR A 394 0.11 3.56 25.29
C THR A 394 -1.33 3.07 25.14
N GLU A 395 -1.86 3.06 23.92
CA GLU A 395 -3.21 2.53 23.60
C GLU A 395 -3.43 1.08 24.11
N MET A 396 -2.31 0.35 24.25
CA MET A 396 -2.25 -0.98 24.84
C MET A 396 -2.48 -0.96 26.37
N ASP A 397 -1.99 0.04 27.10
CA ASP A 397 -2.21 0.22 28.55
C ASP A 397 -3.68 0.55 28.87
N ARG A 398 -4.38 1.27 27.98
CA ARG A 398 -5.83 1.50 28.12
C ARG A 398 -6.64 0.23 27.91
N THR A 399 -6.25 -0.60 26.96
CA THR A 399 -6.92 -1.88 26.67
C THR A 399 -6.70 -2.88 27.82
N VAL A 400 -5.48 -2.90 28.38
CA VAL A 400 -5.13 -3.69 29.56
C VAL A 400 -5.85 -3.19 30.81
N SER A 401 -5.97 -1.87 31.00
CA SER A 401 -6.71 -1.29 32.13
C SER A 401 -8.22 -1.56 32.04
N GLN A 402 -8.81 -1.49 30.84
CA GLN A 402 -10.22 -1.86 30.63
C GLN A 402 -10.47 -3.36 30.86
N MET A 403 -9.54 -4.24 30.48
CA MET A 403 -9.62 -5.66 30.80
C MET A 403 -9.42 -5.94 32.30
N GLY A 404 -8.56 -5.17 32.98
CA GLY A 404 -8.33 -5.25 34.42
C GLY A 404 -9.54 -4.83 35.27
N GLU A 405 -10.29 -3.80 34.84
CA GLU A 405 -11.53 -3.38 35.51
C GLU A 405 -12.68 -4.38 35.32
N LEU A 406 -12.76 -5.06 34.17
CA LEU A 406 -13.74 -6.12 33.90
C LEU A 406 -13.48 -7.41 34.72
N SER A 407 -12.27 -7.61 35.23
CA SER A 407 -11.84 -8.83 35.92
C SER A 407 -11.96 -8.78 37.45
N GLN A 408 -12.34 -7.65 38.04
CA GLN A 408 -12.35 -7.48 39.52
C GLN A 408 -13.45 -8.27 40.25
N HIS A 409 -14.32 -8.98 39.52
CA HIS A 409 -15.32 -9.87 40.08
C HIS A 409 -15.06 -11.34 39.67
N SER A 410 -13.92 -11.91 40.07
CA SER A 410 -13.75 -13.29 40.54
C SER A 410 -12.27 -13.71 40.49
N LEU A 411 -11.88 -14.59 41.42
CA LEU A 411 -10.69 -15.48 41.37
C LEU A 411 -9.37 -14.92 41.93
N ASN A 412 -9.17 -15.12 43.25
CA ASN A 412 -7.88 -14.93 43.94
C ASN A 412 -7.25 -16.25 44.43
N ALA A 413 -7.86 -17.42 44.16
CA ALA A 413 -7.42 -18.68 44.75
C ALA A 413 -6.39 -19.45 43.90
N ASN A 414 -6.52 -19.45 42.58
CA ASN A 414 -5.71 -20.30 41.70
C ASN A 414 -4.32 -19.67 41.42
N ILE A 415 -4.23 -18.35 41.25
CA ILE A 415 -2.96 -17.63 40.98
C ILE A 415 -1.96 -17.81 42.13
N ALA A 416 -2.42 -17.83 43.39
CA ALA A 416 -1.56 -18.11 44.54
C ALA A 416 -0.94 -19.52 44.49
N GLN A 417 -1.68 -20.49 43.95
CA GLN A 417 -1.22 -21.86 43.79
C GLN A 417 -0.19 -22.00 42.66
N VAL A 418 -0.32 -21.21 41.60
CA VAL A 418 0.67 -21.13 40.51
C VAL A 418 2.00 -20.57 41.04
N ARG A 419 1.97 -19.46 41.78
CA ARG A 419 3.17 -18.88 42.39
C ARG A 419 3.89 -19.85 43.33
N ALA A 420 3.14 -20.53 44.20
CA ALA A 420 3.73 -21.48 45.14
C ALA A 420 4.44 -22.66 44.45
N ARG A 421 4.02 -23.04 43.24
CA ARG A 421 4.71 -24.07 42.44
C ARG A 421 5.90 -23.51 41.66
N LEU A 422 5.79 -22.30 41.12
CA LEU A 422 6.91 -21.65 40.44
C LEU A 422 8.07 -21.34 41.40
N ASP A 423 7.77 -21.03 42.66
CA ASP A 423 8.79 -20.83 43.71
C ASP A 423 9.59 -22.11 44.04
N THR A 424 9.13 -23.29 43.59
CA THR A 424 9.86 -24.55 43.74
C THR A 424 10.77 -24.89 42.57
N ALA A 425 10.73 -24.13 41.47
CA ALA A 425 11.57 -24.37 40.31
C ALA A 425 13.02 -23.91 40.57
N GLU A 426 13.99 -24.81 40.41
CA GLU A 426 15.41 -24.48 40.59
C GLU A 426 16.09 -24.08 39.27
N SER A 427 15.42 -24.27 38.14
CA SER A 427 15.91 -23.92 36.80
C SER A 427 14.82 -23.35 35.89
N LEU A 428 15.24 -22.64 34.84
CA LEU A 428 14.33 -21.96 33.91
C LEU A 428 13.52 -22.97 33.07
N GLU A 429 14.13 -24.11 32.73
CA GLU A 429 13.47 -25.20 32.01
C GLU A 429 12.40 -25.89 32.88
N GLU A 430 12.66 -26.04 34.18
CA GLU A 430 11.70 -26.61 35.14
C GLU A 430 10.53 -25.65 35.42
N ALA A 431 10.79 -24.34 35.48
CA ALA A 431 9.74 -23.33 35.57
C ALA A 431 8.84 -23.33 34.32
N GLN A 432 9.42 -23.50 33.14
CA GLN A 432 8.68 -23.59 31.87
C GLN A 432 7.79 -24.83 31.84
N GLN A 433 8.29 -25.97 32.32
CA GLN A 433 7.53 -27.22 32.37
C GLN A 433 6.37 -27.15 33.37
N ILE A 434 6.56 -26.48 34.52
CA ILE A 434 5.50 -26.21 35.49
C ILE A 434 4.42 -25.29 34.91
N LEU A 435 4.80 -24.30 34.09
CA LEU A 435 3.84 -23.45 33.40
C LEU A 435 3.04 -24.24 32.35
N ASP A 436 3.70 -25.02 31.50
CA ASP A 436 3.04 -25.80 30.45
C ASP A 436 2.00 -26.80 31.00
N ASP A 437 2.19 -27.31 32.22
CA ASP A 437 1.24 -28.20 32.90
C ASP A 437 0.03 -27.47 33.51
N ILE A 438 0.20 -26.20 33.91
CA ILE A 438 -0.81 -25.40 34.61
C ILE A 438 -1.63 -24.55 33.65
N LEU A 439 -1.00 -24.04 32.58
CA LEU A 439 -1.62 -23.19 31.56
C LEU A 439 -2.93 -23.75 30.96
N PRO A 440 -3.07 -25.07 30.70
CA PRO A 440 -4.33 -25.64 30.18
C PRO A 440 -5.47 -25.67 31.21
N GLN A 441 -5.18 -25.44 32.49
CA GLN A 441 -6.14 -25.54 33.60
C GLN A 441 -6.61 -24.15 34.10
N LEU A 442 -6.03 -23.07 33.59
CA LEU A 442 -6.40 -21.69 33.93
C LEU A 442 -7.54 -21.21 33.04
N ASP A 443 -8.43 -20.40 33.61
CA ASP A 443 -9.38 -19.66 32.79
C ASP A 443 -8.73 -18.45 32.10
N PHE A 444 -9.43 -17.87 31.12
CA PHE A 444 -8.89 -16.79 30.29
C PHE A 444 -8.53 -15.53 31.09
N SER A 445 -9.26 -15.23 32.17
CA SER A 445 -8.99 -14.10 33.06
C SER A 445 -7.73 -14.33 33.90
N GLU A 446 -7.54 -15.54 34.43
CA GLU A 446 -6.38 -15.91 35.22
C GLU A 446 -5.09 -15.93 34.39
N TYR A 447 -5.17 -16.37 33.12
CA TYR A 447 -4.06 -16.32 32.17
C TYR A 447 -3.62 -14.88 31.88
N ALA A 448 -4.57 -13.97 31.65
CA ALA A 448 -4.28 -12.57 31.33
C ALA A 448 -3.54 -11.86 32.48
N GLN A 449 -3.93 -12.11 33.73
CA GLN A 449 -3.28 -11.53 34.90
C GLN A 449 -1.86 -12.09 35.11
N LEU A 450 -1.68 -13.41 34.98
CA LEU A 450 -0.37 -14.05 35.09
C LEU A 450 0.59 -13.56 33.99
N PHE A 451 0.08 -13.38 32.77
CA PHE A 451 0.86 -12.86 31.64
C PHE A 451 1.28 -11.41 31.86
N ALA A 452 0.40 -10.55 32.37
CA ALA A 452 0.72 -9.16 32.68
C ALA A 452 1.81 -9.02 33.76
N GLU A 453 1.71 -9.82 34.82
CA GLU A 453 2.74 -9.87 35.88
C GLU A 453 4.07 -10.44 35.35
N GLY A 454 4.01 -11.45 34.48
CA GLY A 454 5.19 -12.03 33.83
C GLY A 454 5.91 -11.03 32.93
N LEU A 455 5.16 -10.28 32.12
CA LEU A 455 5.71 -9.25 31.23
C LEU A 455 6.38 -8.12 32.02
N THR A 456 5.73 -7.68 33.10
CA THR A 456 6.25 -6.64 34.00
C THR A 456 7.56 -7.12 34.67
N THR A 457 7.56 -8.35 35.17
CA THR A 457 8.74 -8.95 35.81
C THR A 457 9.89 -9.14 34.81
N ALA A 458 9.62 -9.64 33.61
CA ALA A 458 10.61 -9.80 32.54
C ALA A 458 11.20 -8.45 32.10
N THR A 459 10.37 -7.42 32.02
CA THR A 459 10.81 -6.05 31.71
C THR A 459 11.71 -5.48 32.79
N LEU A 460 11.35 -5.66 34.07
CA LEU A 460 12.16 -5.23 35.20
C LEU A 460 13.49 -5.99 35.27
N ARG A 461 13.49 -7.29 34.98
CA ARG A 461 14.70 -8.12 34.95
C ARG A 461 15.62 -7.80 33.78
N GLY A 462 15.07 -7.59 32.58
CA GLY A 462 15.85 -7.10 31.44
C GLY A 462 16.48 -5.72 31.71
N ARG A 463 15.76 -4.80 32.35
CA ARG A 463 16.32 -3.50 32.79
C ARG A 463 17.42 -3.67 33.84
N TYR A 464 17.32 -4.65 34.72
CA TYR A 464 18.33 -4.95 35.73
C TYR A 464 19.59 -5.58 35.11
N GLU A 465 19.44 -6.50 34.17
CA GLU A 465 20.54 -7.16 33.45
C GLU A 465 21.32 -6.16 32.58
N VAL A 466 20.62 -5.27 31.86
CA VAL A 466 21.24 -4.17 31.11
C VAL A 466 22.02 -3.21 32.05
N LYS A 467 21.51 -2.96 33.26
CA LYS A 467 22.22 -2.17 34.29
C LYS A 467 23.44 -2.88 34.87
N GLN A 468 23.48 -4.21 34.89
CA GLN A 468 24.63 -4.97 35.34
C GLN A 468 25.71 -5.07 34.25
N GLU A 469 25.32 -5.25 32.98
CA GLU A 469 26.25 -5.24 31.85
C GLU A 469 26.91 -3.87 31.66
N ALA A 470 26.19 -2.77 31.90
CA ALA A 470 26.75 -1.42 31.86
C ALA A 470 27.76 -1.11 33.00
N LYS A 471 27.94 -2.01 33.97
CA LYS A 471 28.92 -1.88 35.07
C LYS A 471 30.13 -2.83 34.94
N ARG A 472 30.15 -3.70 33.94
CA ARG A 472 31.35 -4.43 33.51
C ARG A 472 32.05 -3.65 32.41
#